data_AF-A0A951QG15-F1
#
_entry.id   AF-A0A951QG15-F1
#
_cell.length_a   1.000
_cell.length_b   1.000
_cell.length_c   1.000
_cell.angle_alpha   90.00
_cell.angle_beta   90.00
_cell.angle_gamma   90.00
#
_symmetry.space_group_name_H-M   'P 1'
#
loop_
_entity.id
_entity.type
_entity.pdbx_description
1 polymer ?
#
loop_
_entity_poly.entity_id
_entity_poly.type
_entity_poly.pdbx_seq_one_letter_code
_entity_poly.pdbx_strand_id
1 'polypeptide(L)'
;MSTKDRISFIALGLVIWAAGTSVYRLTGSSFFEGSAAGYWLNVVITGILYAVVSLGLMKWRKIKQKDWLQGAICVALPGMLGEIPILAGFSELMSNMQPETAGRYAAFLFGGYSTLIGVAWFMSVKASSQATSTTRFVGTDQ
;
A
#
# COMPACT_ATOMS: atom_id res chain seq x y z
N MET A 1 -17.32 -7.86 -2.78
CA MET A 1 -16.27 -7.88 -3.82
C MET A 1 -16.27 -9.22 -4.55
N SER A 2 -16.21 -9.24 -5.89
CA SER A 2 -16.19 -10.49 -6.68
C SER A 2 -14.81 -11.15 -6.66
N THR A 3 -14.74 -12.47 -6.82
CA THR A 3 -13.47 -13.22 -6.92
C THR A 3 -12.56 -12.69 -8.04
N LYS A 4 -13.16 -12.28 -9.17
CA LYS A 4 -12.43 -11.67 -10.29
C LYS A 4 -11.74 -10.37 -9.91
N ASP A 5 -12.37 -9.56 -9.05
CA ASP A 5 -11.76 -8.32 -8.54
C ASP A 5 -10.61 -8.62 -7.59
N ARG A 6 -10.76 -9.63 -6.71
CA ARG A 6 -9.68 -10.06 -5.82
C ARG A 6 -8.43 -10.46 -6.60
N ILE A 7 -8.60 -11.33 -7.60
CA ILE A 7 -7.50 -11.80 -8.45
C ILE A 7 -6.88 -10.62 -9.21
N SER A 8 -7.70 -9.71 -9.75
CA SER A 8 -7.21 -8.52 -10.43
C SER A 8 -6.37 -7.63 -9.51
N PHE A 9 -6.80 -7.42 -8.27
CA PHE A 9 -6.06 -6.63 -7.28
C PHE A 9 -4.75 -7.30 -6.86
N ILE A 10 -4.73 -8.63 -6.70
CA ILE A 10 -3.49 -9.36 -6.42
C ILE A 10 -2.52 -9.25 -7.60
N ALA A 11 -2.99 -9.43 -8.84
CA ALA A 11 -2.15 -9.29 -10.01
C ALA A 11 -1.60 -7.86 -10.15
N LEU A 12 -2.44 -6.84 -9.93
CA LEU A 12 -2.00 -5.44 -9.93
C LEU A 12 -0.99 -5.16 -8.81
N GLY A 13 -1.24 -5.67 -7.61
CA GLY A 13 -0.31 -5.56 -6.48
C GLY A 13 1.05 -6.16 -6.79
N LEU A 14 1.07 -7.33 -7.43
CA LEU A 14 2.31 -7.98 -7.89
C LEU A 14 3.05 -7.14 -8.93
N VAL A 15 2.35 -6.56 -9.90
CA VAL A 15 2.94 -5.70 -10.94
C VAL A 15 3.49 -4.41 -10.33
N ILE A 16 2.73 -3.75 -9.46
CA ILE A 16 3.14 -2.52 -8.77
C ILE A 16 4.38 -2.79 -7.92
N TRP A 17 4.36 -3.89 -7.17
CA TRP A 17 5.51 -4.33 -6.37
C TRP A 17 6.73 -4.56 -7.26
N ALA A 18 6.65 -5.42 -8.27
CA ALA A 18 7.79 -5.74 -9.13
C ALA A 18 8.38 -4.50 -9.81
N ALA A 19 7.53 -3.57 -10.27
CA ALA A 19 7.96 -2.30 -10.82
C ALA A 19 8.65 -1.42 -9.77
N GLY A 20 8.05 -1.26 -8.58
CA GLY A 20 8.61 -0.47 -7.48
C GLY A 20 9.95 -1.00 -7.01
N THR A 21 10.05 -2.30 -6.74
CA THR A 21 11.30 -2.97 -6.34
C THR A 21 12.37 -2.83 -7.42
N SER A 22 12.01 -2.92 -8.71
CA SER A 22 12.97 -2.69 -9.81
C SER A 22 13.47 -1.25 -9.86
N VAL A 23 12.60 -0.26 -9.66
CA VAL A 23 13.01 1.14 -9.58
C VAL A 23 13.95 1.36 -8.39
N TYR A 24 13.60 0.89 -7.19
CA TYR A 24 14.47 1.02 -6.02
C TYR A 24 15.78 0.24 -6.15
N ARG A 25 15.81 -0.86 -6.88
CA ARG A 25 17.06 -1.55 -7.20
C ARG A 25 18.01 -0.67 -8.02
N LEU A 26 17.48 0.09 -8.97
CA LEU A 26 18.29 0.92 -9.87
C LEU A 26 18.63 2.28 -9.26
N THR A 27 17.71 2.91 -8.55
CA THR A 27 17.85 4.30 -8.07
C THR A 27 17.84 4.43 -6.55
N GLY A 28 17.79 3.32 -5.82
CA GLY A 28 17.60 3.30 -4.36
C GLY A 28 18.71 4.00 -3.58
N SER A 29 19.97 3.92 -4.00
CA SER A 29 21.07 4.62 -3.32
C SER A 29 20.80 6.13 -3.23
N SER A 30 20.32 6.76 -4.32
CA SER A 30 19.96 8.18 -4.31
C SER A 30 18.82 8.52 -3.35
N PHE A 31 17.88 7.58 -3.14
CA PHE A 31 16.71 7.78 -2.29
C PHE A 31 16.95 7.48 -0.81
N PHE A 32 17.83 6.53 -0.49
CA PHE A 32 18.00 6.00 0.87
C PHE A 32 19.35 6.35 1.53
N GLU A 33 20.38 6.63 0.73
CA GLU A 33 21.76 6.89 1.20
C GLU A 33 22.20 8.34 1.02
N GLY A 34 21.36 9.17 0.41
CA GLY A 34 21.57 10.61 0.32
C GLY A 34 21.43 11.31 1.68
N SER A 35 20.71 12.43 1.73
CA SER A 35 20.49 13.15 2.98
C SER A 35 19.31 12.59 3.77
N ALA A 36 19.34 12.76 5.09
CA ALA A 36 18.21 12.40 5.96
C ALA A 36 16.92 13.13 5.56
N ALA A 37 17.02 14.39 5.12
CA ALA A 37 15.88 15.15 4.62
C ALA A 37 15.32 14.57 3.31
N GLY A 38 16.20 14.13 2.39
CA GLY A 38 15.80 13.47 1.14
C GLY A 38 15.07 12.15 1.41
N TYR A 39 15.56 11.35 2.36
CA TYR A 39 14.89 10.13 2.79
C TYR A 39 13.48 10.40 3.32
N TRP A 40 13.32 11.34 4.26
CA TRP A 40 12.00 11.67 4.83
C TRP A 40 11.05 12.25 3.79
N LEU A 41 11.54 13.08 2.87
CA LEU A 41 10.74 13.58 1.76
C LEU A 41 10.25 12.42 0.89
N ASN A 42 11.11 11.46 0.58
CA ASN A 42 10.73 10.26 -0.17
C ASN A 42 9.68 9.41 0.56
N VAL A 43 9.83 9.22 1.88
CA VAL A 43 8.83 8.54 2.74
C VAL A 43 7.47 9.22 2.62
N VAL A 44 7.42 10.54 2.76
CA VAL A 44 6.16 11.31 2.70
C VAL A 44 5.54 11.25 1.30
N ILE A 45 6.32 11.52 0.25
CA ILE A 45 5.84 11.48 -1.14
C ILE A 45 5.31 10.09 -1.48
N THR A 46 6.04 9.05 -1.10
CA THR A 46 5.64 7.68 -1.38
C THR A 46 4.41 7.29 -0.57
N GLY A 47 4.30 7.69 0.69
CA GLY A 47 3.08 7.50 1.50
C GLY A 47 1.85 8.15 0.86
N ILE A 48 1.99 9.40 0.37
CA ILE A 48 0.93 10.09 -0.38
C ILE A 48 0.60 9.32 -1.66
N LEU A 49 1.61 8.87 -2.40
CA LEU A 49 1.41 8.10 -3.62
C LEU A 49 0.65 6.80 -3.35
N TYR A 50 1.01 6.06 -2.29
CA TYR A 50 0.29 4.85 -1.85
C TYR A 50 -1.18 5.15 -1.50
N ALA A 51 -1.44 6.26 -0.81
CA ALA A 51 -2.80 6.69 -0.51
C ALA A 51 -3.59 7.03 -1.78
N VAL A 52 -3.00 7.78 -2.71
CA VAL A 52 -3.61 8.16 -3.99
C VAL A 52 -3.89 6.93 -4.85
N VAL A 53 -2.92 6.01 -4.97
CA VAL A 53 -3.08 4.75 -5.70
C VAL A 53 -4.17 3.89 -5.08
N SER A 54 -4.20 3.77 -3.75
CA SER A 54 -5.26 3.05 -3.03
C SER A 54 -6.63 3.64 -3.35
N LEU A 55 -6.82 4.95 -3.17
CA LEU A 55 -8.09 5.62 -3.47
C LEU A 55 -8.46 5.54 -4.96
N GLY A 56 -7.48 5.70 -5.84
CA GLY A 56 -7.64 5.65 -7.29
C GLY A 56 -8.08 4.27 -7.78
N LEU A 57 -7.39 3.21 -7.36
CA LEU A 57 -7.73 1.82 -7.72
C LEU A 57 -9.12 1.43 -7.21
N MET A 58 -9.45 1.81 -5.98
CA MET A 58 -10.76 1.52 -5.38
C MET A 58 -11.90 2.22 -6.10
N LYS A 59 -11.71 3.50 -6.44
CA LYS A 59 -12.69 4.28 -7.21
C LYS A 59 -12.81 3.78 -8.64
N TRP A 60 -11.69 3.49 -9.31
CA TRP A 60 -11.68 3.05 -10.70
C TRP A 60 -12.42 1.73 -10.90
N ARG A 61 -12.24 0.78 -9.97
CA ARG A 61 -12.95 -0.51 -9.98
C ARG A 61 -14.34 -0.46 -9.35
N LYS A 62 -14.82 0.73 -8.98
CA LYS A 62 -16.14 0.97 -8.36
C LYS A 62 -16.42 0.05 -7.15
N ILE A 63 -15.39 -0.22 -6.35
CA ILE A 63 -15.52 -1.07 -5.18
C ILE A 63 -16.36 -0.33 -4.12
N LYS A 64 -17.31 -1.03 -3.50
CA LYS A 64 -18.09 -0.47 -2.39
C LYS A 64 -17.15 -0.11 -1.25
N GLN A 65 -17.32 1.06 -0.64
CA GLN A 65 -16.41 1.55 0.41
C GLN A 65 -16.20 0.56 1.56
N LYS A 66 -17.24 -0.20 1.93
CA LYS A 66 -17.16 -1.28 2.92
C LYS A 66 -16.20 -2.43 2.58
N ASP A 67 -15.85 -2.60 1.31
CA ASP A 67 -14.95 -3.65 0.82
C ASP A 67 -13.53 -3.09 0.55
N TRP A 68 -13.28 -1.80 0.78
CA TRP A 68 -11.99 -1.16 0.46
C TRP A 68 -10.84 -1.74 1.25
N LEU A 69 -11.04 -2.06 2.53
CA LEU A 69 -10.03 -2.73 3.34
C LEU A 69 -9.59 -4.06 2.69
N GLN A 70 -10.57 -4.86 2.27
CA GLN A 70 -10.27 -6.15 1.65
C GLN A 70 -9.51 -5.99 0.33
N GLY A 71 -9.91 -5.03 -0.51
CA GLY A 71 -9.18 -4.76 -1.76
C GLY A 71 -7.75 -4.27 -1.51
N ALA A 72 -7.53 -3.44 -0.47
CA ALA A 72 -6.22 -2.89 -0.15
C ALA A 72 -5.28 -3.99 0.33
N ILE A 73 -5.79 -4.92 1.16
CA ILE A 73 -5.06 -6.12 1.54
C ILE A 73 -4.72 -6.96 0.30
N CYS A 74 -5.66 -7.18 -0.62
CA CYS A 74 -5.38 -7.92 -1.86
C CYS A 74 -4.25 -7.30 -2.70
N VAL A 75 -4.13 -5.97 -2.73
CA VAL A 75 -3.04 -5.26 -3.42
C VAL A 75 -1.72 -5.35 -2.65
N ALA A 76 -1.75 -5.17 -1.33
CA ALA A 76 -0.56 -5.15 -0.49
C ALA A 76 0.11 -6.53 -0.34
N LEU A 77 -0.70 -7.58 -0.20
CA LEU A 77 -0.27 -8.93 0.16
C LEU A 77 0.81 -9.53 -0.78
N PRO A 78 0.67 -9.50 -2.12
CA PRO A 78 1.73 -10.00 -3.00
C PRO A 78 3.05 -9.23 -2.82
N GLY A 79 2.99 -7.91 -2.60
CA GLY A 79 4.18 -7.11 -2.34
C GLY A 79 4.82 -7.46 -1.00
N MET A 80 4.04 -7.53 0.08
CA MET A 80 4.54 -7.91 1.40
C MET A 80 5.22 -9.28 1.41
N LEU A 81 4.69 -10.25 0.65
CA LEU A 81 5.31 -11.57 0.50
C LEU A 81 6.54 -11.54 -0.42
N GLY A 82 6.48 -10.78 -1.50
CA GLY A 82 7.58 -10.62 -2.45
C GLY A 82 8.82 -9.95 -1.84
N GLU A 83 8.63 -9.08 -0.84
CA GLU A 83 9.73 -8.40 -0.15
C GLU A 83 10.53 -9.33 0.78
N ILE A 84 9.99 -10.47 1.19
CA ILE A 84 10.69 -11.43 2.07
C ILE A 84 12.02 -11.90 1.45
N PRO A 85 12.05 -12.47 0.23
CA PRO A 85 13.31 -12.87 -0.40
C PRO A 85 14.20 -11.67 -0.75
N ILE A 86 13.64 -10.51 -1.06
CA ILE A 86 14.41 -9.29 -1.35
C ILE A 86 15.19 -8.85 -0.11
N LEU A 87 14.54 -8.81 1.06
CA LEU A 87 15.18 -8.44 2.32
C LEU A 87 16.16 -9.52 2.81
N ALA A 88 15.81 -10.81 2.64
CA ALA A 88 16.71 -11.91 3.00
C ALA A 88 17.99 -11.94 2.15
N GLY A 89 17.88 -11.59 0.86
CA GLY A 89 18.99 -11.51 -0.09
C GLY A 89 19.41 -10.07 -0.43
N PHE A 90 19.21 -9.10 0.48
CA PHE A 90 19.29 -7.68 0.13
C PHE A 90 20.63 -7.29 -0.50
N SER A 91 21.75 -7.73 0.09
CA SER A 91 23.08 -7.40 -0.44
C SER A 91 23.35 -7.93 -1.85
N GLU A 92 22.68 -9.00 -2.26
CA GLU A 92 22.87 -9.64 -3.57
C GLU A 92 21.87 -9.12 -4.61
N LEU A 93 20.61 -8.93 -4.20
CA LEU A 93 19.51 -8.50 -5.06
C LEU A 93 19.46 -6.97 -5.24
N MET A 94 19.84 -6.22 -4.21
CA MET A 94 19.92 -4.76 -4.21
C MET A 94 21.38 -4.29 -4.25
N SER A 95 22.17 -4.85 -5.18
CA SER A 95 23.61 -4.60 -5.31
C SER A 95 24.03 -3.13 -5.49
N ASN A 96 23.09 -2.24 -5.81
CA ASN A 96 23.33 -0.81 -5.93
C ASN A 96 23.17 -0.05 -4.60
N MET A 97 22.87 -0.74 -3.48
CA MET A 97 22.72 -0.16 -2.16
C MET A 97 23.63 -0.88 -1.15
N GLN A 98 24.07 -0.12 -0.15
CA GLN A 98 24.81 -0.63 0.99
C GLN A 98 23.93 -1.59 1.82
N PRO A 99 24.46 -2.71 2.33
CA PRO A 99 23.70 -3.65 3.15
C PRO A 99 23.02 -3.01 4.37
N GLU A 100 23.62 -1.97 4.93
CA GLU A 100 23.09 -1.20 6.07
C GLU A 100 21.77 -0.47 5.73
N THR A 101 21.52 -0.22 4.44
CA THR A 101 20.29 0.41 3.93
C THR A 101 19.08 -0.51 4.01
N ALA A 102 19.27 -1.83 4.17
CA ALA A 102 18.18 -2.82 4.23
C ALA A 102 17.12 -2.46 5.29
N GLY A 103 17.56 -2.00 6.47
CA GLY A 103 16.65 -1.60 7.55
C GLY A 103 15.80 -0.38 7.20
N ARG A 104 16.38 0.63 6.53
CA ARG A 104 15.66 1.82 6.07
C ARG A 104 14.67 1.47 4.98
N TYR A 105 15.07 0.62 4.04
CA TYR A 105 14.21 0.12 2.98
C TYR A 105 13.01 -0.66 3.52
N ALA A 106 13.24 -1.58 4.46
CA ALA A 106 12.16 -2.32 5.13
C ALA A 106 11.18 -1.41 5.87
N ALA A 107 11.69 -0.44 6.64
CA ALA A 107 10.85 0.52 7.35
C ALA A 107 10.00 1.38 6.40
N PHE A 108 10.60 1.81 5.29
CA PHE A 108 9.92 2.55 4.23
C PHE A 108 8.77 1.75 3.60
N LEU A 109 9.01 0.49 3.23
CA LEU A 109 7.99 -0.41 2.69
C LEU A 109 6.86 -0.65 3.69
N PHE A 110 7.20 -0.95 4.94
CA PHE A 110 6.22 -1.15 6.00
C PHE A 110 5.35 0.09 6.21
N GLY A 111 5.95 1.29 6.16
CA GLY A 111 5.23 2.56 6.20
C GLY A 111 4.27 2.75 5.02
N GLY A 112 4.70 2.38 3.81
CA GLY A 112 3.87 2.41 2.59
C GLY A 112 2.65 1.49 2.70
N TYR A 113 2.85 0.23 3.06
CA TYR A 113 1.75 -0.73 3.26
C TYR A 113 0.81 -0.31 4.39
N SER A 114 1.36 0.20 5.50
CA SER A 114 0.57 0.70 6.62
C SER A 114 -0.32 1.87 6.20
N THR A 115 0.20 2.78 5.37
CA THR A 115 -0.58 3.90 4.84
C THR A 115 -1.68 3.42 3.90
N LEU A 116 -1.34 2.53 2.96
CA LEU A 116 -2.30 1.98 2.00
C LEU A 116 -3.47 1.26 2.69
N ILE A 117 -3.16 0.39 3.67
CA ILE A 117 -4.16 -0.36 4.44
C ILE A 117 -4.90 0.56 5.40
N GLY A 118 -4.20 1.45 6.10
CA GLY A 118 -4.77 2.38 7.09
C GLY A 118 -5.78 3.35 6.47
N VAL A 119 -5.48 3.91 5.30
CA VAL A 119 -6.41 4.78 4.57
C VAL A 119 -7.66 4.00 4.13
N ALA A 120 -7.47 2.79 3.60
CA ALA A 120 -8.58 1.96 3.17
C ALA A 120 -9.47 1.52 4.34
N TRP A 121 -8.85 1.17 5.47
CA TRP A 121 -9.55 0.87 6.73
C TRP A 121 -10.38 2.06 7.21
N PHE A 122 -9.76 3.24 7.32
CA PHE A 122 -10.43 4.46 7.77
C PHE A 122 -11.67 4.79 6.93
N MET A 123 -11.53 4.69 5.60
CA MET A 123 -12.63 4.94 4.67
C MET A 123 -13.74 3.87 4.78
N SER A 124 -13.37 2.61 4.98
CA SER A 124 -14.31 1.51 5.18
C SER A 124 -15.12 1.65 6.47
N VAL A 125 -14.45 2.06 7.57
CA VAL A 125 -15.10 2.33 8.86
C VAL A 125 -16.08 3.50 8.72
N LYS A 126 -15.66 4.62 8.13
CA LYS A 126 -16.51 5.80 7.92
C LYS A 126 -17.81 5.46 7.16
N ALA A 127 -17.70 4.65 6.11
CA ALA A 127 -18.86 4.21 5.32
C ALA A 127 -19.83 3.32 6.12
N SER A 128 -19.29 2.48 7.01
CA SER A 128 -20.07 1.57 7.85
C SER A 128 -20.83 2.30 8.96
N SER A 129 -20.20 3.33 9.56
CA SER A 129 -20.85 4.21 10.53
C SER A 129 -22.01 4.99 9.92
N GLN A 130 -21.83 5.53 8.71
CA GLN A 130 -22.87 6.32 8.04
C GLN A 130 -24.10 5.49 7.68
N ALA A 131 -23.91 4.24 7.24
CA ALA A 131 -25.02 3.32 6.95
C ALA A 131 -25.85 2.99 8.20
N THR A 132 -25.22 2.92 9.37
CA THR A 132 -25.90 2.60 10.64
C THR A 132 -26.73 3.77 11.16
N SER A 133 -26.26 5.01 10.98
CA SER A 133 -27.01 6.21 11.35
C SER A 133 -28.30 6.34 10.53
N THR A 134 -28.24 6.14 9.22
CA THR A 134 -29.44 6.25 8.35
C THR A 134 -30.53 5.23 8.72
N THR A 135 -30.17 3.99 9.06
CA THR A 135 -31.15 2.97 9.47
C THR A 135 -31.82 3.30 10.81
N ARG A 136 -31.10 3.96 11.74
CA ARG A 136 -31.66 4.38 13.04
C ARG A 136 -32.70 5.48 12.92
N PHE A 137 -32.54 6.41 11.98
CA PHE A 137 -33.52 7.49 11.77
C PHE A 137 -34.82 7.01 11.12
N VAL A 138 -34.79 5.95 10.31
CA VAL A 138 -36.00 5.38 9.68
C VAL A 138 -36.81 4.53 10.66
N GLY A 139 -36.19 4.01 11.73
CA GLY A 139 -36.85 3.12 12.69
C GLY A 139 -37.62 3.81 13.83
N THR A 140 -37.63 5.15 13.90
CA THR A 140 -38.31 5.91 14.96
C THR A 140 -39.60 6.59 14.53
N ASP A 141 -40.00 6.42 13.26
CA ASP A 141 -41.25 6.97 12.71
C ASP A 141 -42.36 5.91 12.54
N GLN A 142 -42.35 4.84 13.36
CA GLN A 142 -43.45 3.88 13.47
C GLN A 142 -43.98 3.77 14.89
#